data_AF-A0A958Z5M9-F1
#
_entry.id   AF-A0A958Z5M9-F1
#
_cell.length_a   1.000
_cell.length_b   1.000
_cell.length_c   1.000
_cell.angle_alpha   90.00
_cell.angle_beta   90.00
_cell.angle_gamma   90.00
#
_symmetry.space_group_name_H-M   'P 1'
#
loop_
_entity.id
_entity.type
_entity.pdbx_description
1 polymer ?
#
loop_
_entity_poly.entity_id
_entity_poly.type
_entity_poly.pdbx_seq_one_letter_code
_entity_poly.pdbx_strand_id
1 'polypeptide(L)'
;MNTAQSGSWKITYFFDSDQNETDHFTGYVFTFNNNGSLVAVKGSTTVTGTWSVTDSNSSDDDGGSNDTDFNIFFASPADFEDLSDDWDIISVSNSKIELTDVSGGNGGTDFLTFEKI
;
A
#
# COMPACT_ATOMS: atom_id res chain seq x y z
N MET A 1 4.73 11.45 7.08
CA MET A 1 3.48 10.69 7.27
C MET A 1 3.52 9.94 8.62
N ASN A 2 2.95 10.48 9.69
CA ASN A 2 2.82 9.79 10.99
C ASN A 2 1.63 8.81 11.04
N THR A 3 0.72 8.89 10.05
CA THR A 3 -0.56 8.18 10.10
C THR A 3 -0.40 6.67 9.99
N ALA A 4 0.28 6.15 8.97
CA ALA A 4 0.49 4.72 8.77
C ALA A 4 1.21 4.06 9.96
N GLN A 5 2.15 4.77 10.58
CA GLN A 5 2.90 4.29 11.75
C GLN A 5 2.08 4.26 13.05
N SER A 6 0.89 4.88 13.07
CA SER A 6 0.13 5.13 14.30
C SER A 6 -0.76 3.99 14.77
N GLY A 7 -0.46 2.72 14.46
CA GLY A 7 -1.24 1.58 14.94
C GLY A 7 -1.11 0.36 14.05
N SER A 8 -2.10 -0.52 14.19
CA SER A 8 -2.22 -1.73 13.38
C SER A 8 -3.34 -1.58 12.35
N TRP A 9 -3.12 -2.14 11.18
CA TRP A 9 -3.98 -1.98 10.02
C TRP A 9 -4.43 -3.33 9.48
N LYS A 10 -5.52 -3.35 8.73
CA LYS A 10 -5.97 -4.49 7.92
C LYS A 10 -6.24 -4.00 6.51
N ILE A 11 -6.03 -4.85 5.52
CA ILE A 11 -6.51 -4.60 4.17
C ILE A 11 -8.02 -4.86 4.16
N THR A 12 -8.81 -3.89 3.69
CA THR A 12 -10.26 -4.04 3.52
C THR A 12 -10.69 -4.03 2.07
N TYR A 13 -9.80 -3.64 1.17
CA TYR A 13 -9.99 -3.73 -0.27
C TYR A 13 -8.64 -3.85 -0.95
N PHE A 14 -8.52 -4.82 -1.85
CA PHE A 14 -7.44 -4.93 -2.81
C PHE A 14 -8.01 -5.42 -4.14
N PHE A 15 -7.81 -4.62 -5.18
CA PHE A 15 -8.20 -4.92 -6.54
C PHE A 15 -6.96 -4.75 -7.41
N ASP A 16 -6.51 -5.85 -8.01
CA ASP A 16 -5.38 -5.91 -8.92
C ASP A 16 -5.95 -6.03 -10.34
N SER A 17 -5.97 -4.91 -11.04
CA SER A 17 -6.30 -4.69 -12.45
C SER A 17 -7.65 -5.24 -12.95
N ASP A 18 -7.90 -6.53 -12.85
CA ASP A 18 -9.13 -7.21 -13.24
C ASP A 18 -9.75 -8.09 -12.13
N GLN A 19 -9.04 -8.33 -11.02
CA GLN A 19 -9.46 -9.24 -9.97
C GLN A 19 -9.49 -8.59 -8.59
N ASN A 20 -10.54 -8.91 -7.81
CA ASN A 20 -10.58 -8.58 -6.39
C ASN A 20 -9.86 -9.68 -5.60
N GLU A 21 -8.70 -9.34 -5.06
CA GLU A 21 -7.82 -10.26 -4.33
C GLU A 21 -7.84 -10.01 -2.81
N THR A 22 -8.82 -9.24 -2.31
CA THR A 22 -8.97 -8.88 -0.88
C THR A 22 -8.93 -10.11 0.04
N ASP A 23 -9.51 -11.23 -0.41
CA ASP A 23 -9.64 -12.44 0.40
C ASP A 23 -8.29 -13.07 0.78
N HIS A 24 -7.23 -12.87 -0.02
CA HIS A 24 -5.87 -13.33 0.28
C HIS A 24 -5.33 -12.77 1.60
N PHE A 25 -5.74 -11.54 1.95
CA PHE A 25 -5.25 -10.81 3.12
C PHE A 25 -6.16 -10.92 4.35
N THR A 26 -7.26 -11.67 4.25
CA THR A 26 -8.20 -11.83 5.37
C THR A 26 -7.49 -12.40 6.60
N GLY A 27 -7.57 -11.65 7.71
CA GLY A 27 -7.00 -12.03 9.00
C GLY A 27 -5.53 -11.63 9.20
N TYR A 28 -4.89 -10.97 8.24
CA TYR A 28 -3.59 -10.34 8.45
C TYR A 28 -3.72 -8.99 9.17
N VAL A 29 -2.77 -8.74 10.07
CA VAL A 29 -2.57 -7.45 10.74
C VAL A 29 -1.25 -6.85 10.27
N PHE A 30 -1.32 -5.67 9.69
CA PHE A 30 -0.20 -4.92 9.12
C PHE A 30 0.31 -3.87 10.09
N THR A 31 1.64 -3.74 10.19
CA THR A 31 2.32 -2.73 11.02
C THR A 31 3.42 -2.05 10.21
N PHE A 32 3.31 -0.73 10.07
CA PHE A 32 4.28 0.13 9.39
C PHE A 32 5.29 0.66 10.41
N ASN A 33 6.51 0.13 10.40
CA ASN A 33 7.54 0.47 11.39
C ASN A 33 8.40 1.67 10.96
N ASN A 34 8.92 2.42 11.93
CA ASN A 34 9.76 3.60 11.68
C ASN A 34 11.10 3.31 10.99
N ASN A 35 11.57 2.07 11.00
CA ASN A 35 12.77 1.64 10.29
C ASN A 35 12.50 1.31 8.80
N GLY A 36 11.30 1.58 8.30
CA GLY A 36 10.89 1.25 6.93
C GLY A 36 10.44 -0.20 6.74
N SER A 37 10.32 -1.02 7.79
CA SER A 37 9.79 -2.38 7.68
C SER A 37 8.27 -2.40 7.75
N LEU A 38 7.64 -3.14 6.83
CA LEU A 38 6.21 -3.45 6.86
C LEU A 38 6.03 -4.92 7.25
N VAL A 39 5.32 -5.17 8.34
CA VAL A 39 5.13 -6.53 8.88
C VAL A 39 3.66 -6.88 8.86
N ALA A 40 3.32 -8.02 8.25
CA ALA A 40 1.98 -8.60 8.24
C ALA A 40 1.95 -9.91 9.05
N VAL A 41 1.03 -10.03 10.00
CA VAL A 41 0.92 -11.20 10.90
C VAL A 41 -0.48 -11.80 10.83
N LYS A 42 -0.56 -13.13 10.66
CA LYS A 42 -1.79 -13.93 10.75
C LYS A 42 -1.49 -15.22 11.51
N GLY A 43 -1.94 -15.31 12.76
CA GLY A 43 -1.64 -16.44 13.63
C GLY A 43 -0.13 -16.59 13.85
N SER A 44 0.45 -17.70 13.37
CA SER A 44 1.91 -17.96 13.40
C SER A 44 2.64 -17.53 12.14
N THR A 45 1.93 -17.06 11.11
CA THR A 45 2.50 -16.62 9.84
C THR A 45 2.90 -15.16 9.95
N THR A 46 4.15 -14.85 9.60
CA THR A 46 4.68 -13.50 9.51
C THR A 46 5.29 -13.30 8.13
N VAL A 47 4.84 -12.26 7.43
CA VAL A 47 5.42 -11.80 6.17
C VAL A 47 6.04 -10.43 6.42
N THR A 48 7.25 -10.21 5.90
CA THR A 48 7.99 -8.96 6.11
C THR A 48 8.37 -8.37 4.76
N GLY A 49 8.06 -7.10 4.62
CA GLY A 49 8.40 -6.27 3.49
C GLY A 49 8.97 -4.94 3.96
N THR A 50 8.99 -3.98 3.05
CA THR A 50 9.40 -2.61 3.30
C THR A 50 8.32 -1.65 2.86
N TRP A 51 8.35 -0.45 3.44
CA TRP A 51 7.51 0.66 3.03
C TRP A 51 8.26 1.98 3.17
N SER A 52 7.91 2.94 2.34
CA SER A 52 8.37 4.33 2.45
C SER A 52 7.36 5.28 1.84
N VAL A 53 7.49 6.56 2.19
CA VAL A 53 6.76 7.63 1.51
C VAL A 53 7.81 8.54 0.88
N THR A 54 7.78 8.65 -0.45
CA THR A 54 8.66 9.53 -1.22
C THR A 54 7.86 10.74 -1.69
N ASP A 55 8.53 11.88 -1.75
CA ASP A 55 7.99 13.11 -2.32
C ASP A 55 8.90 13.42 -3.51
N SER A 56 8.40 13.17 -4.73
CA SER A 56 9.13 13.47 -5.95
C SER A 56 8.87 14.92 -6.30
N ASN A 57 9.59 15.82 -5.64
CA ASN A 57 9.57 17.26 -5.92
C ASN A 57 10.24 17.58 -7.28
N SER A 58 9.77 16.96 -8.36
CA SER A 58 10.18 17.25 -9.72
C SER A 58 9.53 18.57 -10.10
N SER A 59 10.36 19.58 -10.30
CA SER A 59 9.97 20.92 -10.74
C SER A 59 9.44 20.97 -12.18
N ASP A 60 8.92 19.86 -12.71
CA ASP A 60 8.52 19.75 -14.10
C ASP A 60 7.00 19.93 -14.19
N ASP A 61 6.64 21.08 -14.76
CA ASP A 61 5.30 21.62 -15.01
C ASP A 61 4.39 20.69 -15.85
N ASP A 62 3.92 19.56 -15.31
CA ASP A 62 2.73 18.88 -15.81
C ASP A 62 1.66 18.86 -14.71
N GLY A 63 0.83 19.89 -14.76
CA GLY A 63 -0.12 20.22 -13.69
C GLY A 63 -1.09 19.10 -13.38
N GLY A 64 -0.88 18.46 -12.23
CA GLY A 64 -1.96 18.00 -11.37
C GLY A 64 -1.81 16.59 -10.81
N SER A 65 -1.11 16.44 -9.70
CA SER A 65 -1.48 15.61 -8.54
C SER A 65 -0.33 15.70 -7.53
N ASN A 66 -0.57 15.36 -6.26
CA ASN A 66 0.50 15.41 -5.26
C ASN A 66 1.54 14.34 -5.63
N ASP A 67 2.79 14.74 -5.89
CA ASP A 67 3.92 13.85 -6.25
C ASP A 67 4.42 12.97 -5.08
N THR A 68 3.50 12.48 -4.24
CA THR A 68 3.82 11.70 -3.05
C THR A 68 3.43 10.24 -3.23
N ASP A 69 4.43 9.36 -3.31
CA ASP A 69 4.24 7.93 -3.53
C ASP A 69 4.29 7.17 -2.20
N PHE A 70 3.34 6.25 -2.02
CA PHE A 70 3.31 5.28 -0.94
C PHE A 70 3.92 3.96 -1.42
N ASN A 71 5.21 3.80 -1.21
CA ASN A 71 5.94 2.65 -1.69
C ASN A 71 5.71 1.45 -0.76
N ILE A 72 5.34 0.31 -1.32
CA ILE A 72 5.26 -0.99 -0.63
C ILE A 72 6.12 -1.98 -1.40
N PHE A 73 6.81 -2.86 -0.67
CA PHE A 73 7.52 -3.96 -1.30
C PHE A 73 7.52 -5.22 -0.43
N PHE A 74 7.14 -6.33 -1.00
CA PHE A 74 7.32 -7.68 -0.46
C PHE A 74 7.95 -8.57 -1.53
N ALA A 75 8.95 -9.35 -1.15
CA ALA A 75 9.64 -10.23 -2.10
C ALA A 75 8.98 -11.61 -2.26
N SER A 76 8.04 -11.97 -1.37
CA SER A 76 7.29 -13.23 -1.33
C SER A 76 6.32 -13.24 -0.14
N PRO A 77 5.31 -14.13 -0.11
CA PRO A 77 4.84 -15.01 -1.19
C PRO A 77 4.16 -14.21 -2.32
N ALA A 78 3.80 -14.88 -3.42
CA ALA A 78 3.19 -14.27 -4.62
C ALA A 78 2.06 -13.29 -4.28
N ASP A 79 1.08 -13.71 -3.47
CA ASP A 79 -0.02 -12.83 -3.05
C ASP A 79 0.46 -11.51 -2.40
N PHE A 80 1.62 -11.48 -1.74
CA PHE A 80 2.19 -10.24 -1.18
C PHE A 80 3.05 -9.48 -2.18
N GLU A 81 3.65 -10.16 -3.16
CA GLU A 81 4.36 -9.51 -4.26
C GLU A 81 3.40 -8.59 -5.02
N ASP A 82 2.13 -8.99 -5.18
CA ASP A 82 1.07 -8.19 -5.82
C ASP A 82 0.74 -6.87 -5.08
N LEU A 83 1.13 -6.73 -3.80
CA LEU A 83 1.01 -5.45 -3.08
C LEU A 83 2.17 -4.49 -3.37
N SER A 84 3.22 -4.94 -4.05
CA SER A 84 4.48 -4.21 -4.21
C SER A 84 4.37 -3.20 -5.34
N ASP A 85 4.30 -1.92 -4.99
CA ASP A 85 4.21 -0.84 -5.97
C ASP A 85 4.63 0.52 -5.38
N ASP A 86 4.78 1.51 -6.26
CA ASP A 86 4.94 2.93 -5.91
C ASP A 86 3.59 3.68 -5.92
N TRP A 87 2.64 3.15 -5.15
CA TRP A 87 1.24 3.61 -5.11
C TRP A 87 1.03 5.12 -4.98
N ASP A 88 0.13 5.66 -5.82
CA ASP A 88 -0.43 7.00 -5.66
C ASP A 88 -1.38 7.07 -4.46
N ILE A 89 -1.30 8.16 -3.70
CA ILE A 89 -2.19 8.37 -2.55
C ILE A 89 -3.51 9.03 -2.99
N ILE A 90 -4.61 8.28 -2.90
CA ILE A 90 -5.97 8.83 -3.08
C ILE A 90 -6.37 9.64 -1.83
N SER A 91 -6.24 9.04 -0.65
CA SER A 91 -6.68 9.65 0.60
C SER A 91 -5.98 9.05 1.83
N VAL A 92 -5.70 9.88 2.84
CA VAL A 92 -5.16 9.44 4.13
C VAL A 92 -5.90 10.14 5.27
N SER A 93 -6.36 9.35 6.22
CA SER A 93 -6.98 9.80 7.47
C SER A 93 -6.47 8.98 8.66
N ASN A 94 -6.82 9.39 9.88
CA ASN A 94 -6.40 8.68 11.09
C ASN A 94 -6.82 7.20 11.16
N SER A 95 -7.79 6.77 10.35
CA SER A 95 -8.36 5.42 10.36
C SER A 95 -8.40 4.74 8.99
N LYS A 96 -8.01 5.42 7.90
CA LYS A 96 -8.11 4.88 6.54
C LYS A 96 -7.00 5.41 5.64
N ILE A 97 -6.40 4.55 4.84
CA ILE A 97 -5.44 4.86 3.78
C ILE A 97 -5.97 4.24 2.49
N GLU A 98 -6.15 5.06 1.45
CA GLU A 98 -6.64 4.64 0.13
C GLU A 98 -5.58 5.00 -0.91
N LEU A 99 -5.23 4.01 -1.72
CA LEU A 99 -4.14 4.02 -2.68
C LEU A 99 -4.62 3.56 -4.05
N THR A 100 -3.98 4.03 -5.11
CA THR A 100 -4.21 3.60 -6.50
C THR A 100 -2.89 3.45 -7.23
N ASP A 101 -2.82 2.57 -8.22
CA ASP A 101 -1.77 2.61 -9.25
C ASP A 101 -2.43 2.57 -10.63
N VAL A 102 -1.87 3.30 -11.59
CA VAL A 102 -2.28 3.26 -13.00
C VAL A 102 -1.07 2.87 -13.85
N SER A 103 -0.92 1.57 -14.03
CA SER A 103 0.11 1.02 -14.91
C SER A 103 0.02 1.57 -16.34
N GLY A 104 1.15 2.10 -16.84
CA GLY A 104 1.23 2.71 -18.17
C GLY A 104 0.97 1.73 -19.32
N GLY A 105 0.61 2.26 -20.51
CA GLY A 105 0.60 1.47 -21.75
C GLY A 105 -0.57 0.49 -21.93
N ASN A 106 -1.79 0.89 -21.55
CA ASN A 106 -3.02 0.07 -21.46
C ASN A 106 -3.04 -0.92 -20.29
N GLY A 107 -2.27 -0.66 -19.23
CA GLY A 107 -2.36 -1.40 -17.98
C GLY A 107 -3.70 -1.18 -17.25
N GLY A 108 -3.97 -2.03 -16.27
CA GLY A 108 -5.14 -1.91 -15.41
C GLY A 108 -4.96 -0.80 -14.38
N THR A 109 -6.00 -0.62 -13.56
CA THR A 109 -5.94 0.30 -12.41
C THR A 109 -6.12 -0.52 -11.15
N ASP A 110 -5.16 -0.38 -10.25
CA ASP A 110 -5.13 -1.13 -9.01
C ASP A 110 -5.59 -0.24 -7.87
N PHE A 111 -6.20 -0.84 -6.86
CA PHE A 111 -6.69 -0.13 -5.68
C PHE A 111 -6.37 -0.90 -4.41
N LEU A 112 -5.86 -0.18 -3.42
CA LEU A 112 -5.52 -0.75 -2.13
C LEU A 112 -6.05 0.13 -1.00
N THR A 113 -6.79 -0.48 -0.07
CA THR A 113 -7.32 0.20 1.11
C THR A 113 -6.90 -0.49 2.40
N PHE A 114 -6.27 0.27 3.27
CA PHE A 114 -6.04 -0.10 4.67
C PHE A 114 -7.03 0.61 5.59
N GLU A 115 -7.60 -0.12 6.54
CA GLU A 115 -8.33 0.45 7.67
C GLU A 115 -7.65 0.09 8.99
N LYS A 116 -7.68 1.04 9.92
CA LYS A 116 -7.10 0.86 11.24
C LYS A 116 -7.97 -0.05 12.11
N ILE A 117 -7.32 -0.87 12.93
CA ILE A 117 -7.96 -1.75 13.93
C ILE A 117 -8.25 -0.97 15.22
#